data_AF-A0A3S3QR25-F1
#
_entry.id   AF-A0A3S3QR25-F1
#
_cell.length_a   1.000
_cell.length_b   1.000
_cell.length_c   1.000
_cell.angle_alpha   90.00
_cell.angle_beta   90.00
_cell.angle_gamma   90.00
#
_symmetry.space_group_name_H-M   'P 1'
#
loop_
_entity.id
_entity.type
_entity.pdbx_description
1 polymer ?
#
loop_
_entity_poly.entity_id
_entity_poly.type
_entity_poly.pdbx_seq_one_letter_code
_entity_poly.pdbx_strand_id
1 'polypeptide(L)'
;MSIARRSTTLIKISLAAASLTLLSGCFERHRSTDSLCENYPEICADTNLNDGQCRLQRTNLIWQRYDVLKNPVSGEKFKELKFTYDYQKCLEFAARIEPTELKERKTRRTSALIKSYESIRRLSEELAKSDDPEIIYYRWSQGDKGALRQFLRLEGSPALETPELQLALATYYTEKDKEKTIQLLKHALELYERGQSIKPEIIQSLATLSHQTKSIANAYLWSRIGTELGASVVSQEKLISFYPMPEEQRQQLDIKAKKISKSLEKGNFSARMVN
;
A
#
# COMPACT_ATOMS: atom_id res chain seq x y z
N MET A 1 67.95 20.01 -32.55
CA MET A 1 66.75 20.83 -32.31
C MET A 1 65.46 20.18 -32.84
N SER A 2 65.22 18.88 -32.62
CA SER A 2 64.06 18.16 -33.21
C SER A 2 63.33 17.18 -32.28
N ILE A 3 63.86 16.86 -31.10
CA ILE A 3 63.26 15.84 -30.21
C ILE A 3 62.26 16.47 -29.22
N ALA A 4 62.50 17.70 -28.76
CA ALA A 4 61.66 18.37 -27.75
C ALA A 4 60.26 18.82 -28.26
N ARG A 5 60.08 19.04 -29.57
CA ARG A 5 58.78 19.43 -30.16
C ARG A 5 57.81 18.26 -30.35
N ARG A 6 58.29 17.02 -30.50
CA ARG A 6 57.42 15.84 -30.66
C ARG A 6 56.75 15.44 -29.33
N SER A 7 57.47 15.52 -28.22
CA SER A 7 56.97 15.12 -26.89
C SER A 7 55.82 16.03 -26.40
N THR A 8 55.94 17.35 -26.60
CA THR A 8 54.91 18.32 -26.21
C THR A 8 53.64 18.23 -27.06
N THR A 9 53.72 17.70 -28.28
CA THR A 9 52.55 17.52 -29.15
C THR A 9 51.77 16.25 -28.79
N LEU A 10 52.46 15.16 -28.47
CA LEU A 10 51.86 13.90 -28.02
C LEU A 10 51.17 14.03 -26.65
N ILE A 11 51.75 14.78 -25.71
CA ILE A 11 51.15 15.03 -24.38
C ILE A 11 49.86 15.87 -24.50
N LYS A 12 49.82 16.85 -25.41
CA LYS A 12 48.63 17.68 -25.65
C LYS A 12 47.49 16.91 -26.32
N ILE A 13 47.80 15.96 -27.20
CA ILE A 13 46.80 15.10 -27.84
C ILE A 13 46.24 14.08 -26.83
N SER A 14 47.08 13.53 -25.95
CA SER A 14 46.63 12.60 -24.88
C SER A 14 45.77 13.28 -23.81
N LEU A 15 46.02 14.55 -23.47
CA LEU A 15 45.15 15.31 -22.54
C LEU A 15 43.79 15.66 -23.15
N ALA A 16 43.74 15.92 -24.46
CA ALA A 16 42.49 16.18 -25.18
C ALA A 16 41.63 14.91 -25.31
N ALA A 17 42.25 13.74 -25.55
CA ALA A 17 41.53 12.46 -25.66
C ALA A 17 40.97 11.98 -24.30
N ALA A 18 41.68 12.21 -23.19
CA ALA A 18 41.21 11.86 -21.84
C ALA A 18 40.03 12.75 -21.36
N SER A 19 39.85 13.92 -21.97
CA SER A 19 38.75 14.83 -21.65
C SER A 19 37.42 14.44 -22.32
N LEU A 20 37.47 13.66 -23.41
CA LEU A 20 36.28 13.19 -24.14
C LEU A 20 35.65 11.93 -23.52
N THR A 21 36.40 11.15 -22.74
CA THR A 21 35.89 9.92 -22.09
C THR A 21 35.20 10.17 -20.75
N LEU A 22 35.20 11.41 -20.24
CA LEU A 22 34.52 11.79 -18.99
C LEU A 22 33.10 12.37 -19.21
N LEU A 23 32.64 12.53 -20.47
CA LEU A 23 31.29 13.01 -20.79
C LEU A 23 30.25 11.91 -21.02
N SER A 24 30.62 10.63 -20.99
CA SER A 24 29.67 9.52 -21.13
C SER A 24 28.92 9.16 -19.83
N GLY A 25 29.05 9.97 -18.77
CA GLY A 25 28.46 9.72 -17.45
C GLY A 25 27.15 10.45 -17.11
N CYS A 26 26.61 11.31 -17.99
CA CYS A 26 25.41 12.12 -17.71
C CYS A 26 24.22 11.86 -18.64
N PHE A 27 24.18 10.72 -19.34
CA PHE A 27 23.02 10.31 -20.15
C PHE A 27 22.08 9.36 -19.40
N GLU A 28 22.00 9.48 -18.08
CA GLU A 28 20.86 8.95 -17.33
C GLU A 28 19.67 9.89 -17.58
N ARG A 29 19.06 9.68 -18.75
CA ARG A 29 17.93 10.42 -19.31
C ARG A 29 16.87 10.55 -18.21
N HIS A 30 16.81 11.72 -17.56
CA HIS A 30 15.72 12.09 -16.68
C HIS A 30 14.44 12.08 -17.52
N ARG A 31 13.78 10.93 -17.58
CA ARG A 31 12.54 10.77 -18.36
C ARG A 31 11.46 11.54 -17.60
N SER A 32 10.99 12.65 -18.17
CA SER A 32 9.83 13.36 -17.68
C SER A 32 8.55 12.68 -18.14
N THR A 33 7.43 12.88 -17.43
CA THR A 33 6.10 12.44 -17.89
C THR A 33 5.79 12.99 -19.29
N ASP A 34 6.20 14.23 -19.58
CA ASP A 34 5.99 14.84 -20.90
C ASP A 34 6.74 14.06 -21.99
N SER A 35 8.03 13.77 -21.78
CA SER A 35 8.81 12.97 -22.72
C SER A 35 8.27 11.54 -22.87
N LEU A 36 7.66 10.99 -21.82
CA LEU A 36 7.03 9.68 -21.86
C LEU A 36 5.77 9.72 -22.73
N CYS A 37 4.89 10.72 -22.52
CA CYS A 37 3.66 10.88 -23.30
C CYS A 37 3.90 11.28 -24.76
N GLU A 38 5.01 11.93 -25.08
CA GLU A 38 5.43 12.15 -26.48
C GLU A 38 5.76 10.85 -27.19
N ASN A 39 6.43 9.92 -26.50
CA ASN A 39 6.85 8.63 -27.08
C ASN A 39 5.75 7.56 -27.02
N TYR A 40 4.82 7.67 -26.05
CA TYR A 40 3.74 6.72 -25.78
C TYR A 40 2.43 7.47 -25.50
N PRO A 41 1.84 8.14 -26.51
CA PRO A 41 0.63 8.96 -26.32
C PRO A 41 -0.58 8.14 -25.82
N GLU A 42 -0.64 6.85 -26.15
CA GLU A 42 -1.76 5.95 -25.82
C GLU A 42 -1.94 5.75 -24.32
N ILE A 43 -0.87 5.74 -23.53
CA ILE A 43 -0.96 5.55 -22.07
C ILE A 43 -1.33 6.84 -21.32
N CYS A 44 -1.33 7.98 -22.02
CA CYS A 44 -1.61 9.30 -21.46
C CYS A 44 -2.90 9.94 -21.96
N ALA A 45 -3.46 9.48 -23.09
CA ALA A 45 -4.51 10.16 -23.84
C ALA A 45 -5.76 10.55 -23.03
N ASP A 46 -6.12 9.75 -22.03
CA ASP A 46 -7.30 9.90 -21.17
C ASP A 46 -7.01 10.57 -19.81
N THR A 47 -5.80 11.06 -19.57
CA THR A 47 -5.36 11.51 -18.23
C THR A 47 -5.40 13.03 -18.01
N ASN A 48 -6.06 13.81 -18.88
CA ASN A 48 -6.16 15.27 -18.79
C ASN A 48 -4.79 15.94 -18.52
N LEU A 49 -3.86 15.74 -19.46
CA LEU A 49 -2.53 16.35 -19.44
C LEU A 49 -2.65 17.88 -19.35
N ASN A 50 -1.72 18.54 -18.67
CA ASN A 50 -1.65 19.99 -18.44
C ASN A 50 -2.64 20.57 -17.40
N ASP A 51 -3.31 19.71 -16.63
CA ASP A 51 -4.03 20.15 -15.43
C ASP A 51 -3.13 20.07 -14.18
N GLY A 52 -3.13 21.12 -13.38
CA GLY A 52 -2.45 21.11 -12.07
C GLY A 52 -3.17 20.22 -11.06
N GLN A 53 -4.48 20.03 -11.20
CA GLN A 53 -5.25 19.12 -10.36
C GLN A 53 -4.87 17.67 -10.66
N CYS A 54 -4.81 16.85 -9.60
CA CYS A 54 -4.50 15.42 -9.68
C CYS A 54 -3.15 15.08 -10.33
N ARG A 55 -2.19 16.02 -10.36
CA ARG A 55 -0.89 15.83 -11.00
C ARG A 55 -0.13 14.61 -10.48
N LEU A 56 -0.12 14.41 -9.15
CA LEU A 56 0.62 13.30 -8.53
C LEU A 56 0.02 11.94 -8.93
N GLN A 57 -1.30 11.79 -8.78
CA GLN A 57 -2.03 10.57 -9.10
C GLN A 57 -1.94 10.25 -10.59
N ARG A 58 -2.09 11.28 -11.45
CA ARG A 58 -1.90 11.15 -12.90
C ARG A 58 -0.51 10.64 -13.24
N THR A 59 0.54 11.25 -12.70
CA THR A 59 1.92 10.85 -12.97
C THR A 59 2.13 9.38 -12.58
N ASN A 60 1.71 8.97 -11.37
CA ASN A 60 1.83 7.59 -10.93
C ASN A 60 1.11 6.61 -11.87
N LEU A 61 -0.11 6.94 -12.30
CA LEU A 61 -0.88 6.12 -13.24
C LEU A 61 -0.17 5.98 -14.59
N ILE A 62 0.32 7.08 -15.17
CA ILE A 62 1.02 7.05 -16.47
C ILE A 62 2.27 6.18 -16.40
N TRP A 63 3.08 6.34 -15.35
CA TRP A 63 4.29 5.54 -15.17
C TRP A 63 3.96 4.06 -14.98
N GLN A 64 2.93 3.73 -14.20
CA GLN A 64 2.51 2.34 -14.04
C GLN A 64 1.97 1.75 -15.34
N ARG A 65 1.24 2.51 -16.16
CA ARG A 65 0.80 2.05 -17.49
C ARG A 65 1.98 1.76 -18.41
N TYR A 66 3.07 2.51 -18.29
CA TYR A 66 4.32 2.21 -19.00
C TYR A 66 4.97 0.91 -18.50
N ASP A 67 4.90 0.61 -17.20
CA ASP A 67 5.37 -0.66 -16.66
C ASP A 67 4.51 -1.85 -17.12
N VAL A 68 3.18 -1.68 -17.20
CA VAL A 68 2.28 -2.67 -17.81
C VAL A 68 2.58 -2.88 -19.29
N LEU A 69 2.87 -1.81 -20.04
CA LEU A 69 3.26 -1.91 -21.45
C LEU A 69 4.54 -2.75 -21.64
N LYS A 70 5.51 -2.60 -20.74
CA LYS A 70 6.76 -3.38 -20.76
C LYS A 70 6.56 -4.81 -20.26
N ASN A 71 5.68 -5.03 -19.27
CA ASN A 71 5.47 -6.31 -18.63
C ASN A 71 4.00 -6.50 -18.19
N PRO A 72 3.11 -7.00 -19.07
CA PRO A 72 1.66 -7.00 -18.83
C PRO A 72 1.18 -8.16 -17.95
N VAL A 73 1.88 -8.45 -16.84
CA VAL A 73 1.50 -9.47 -15.87
C VAL A 73 0.40 -8.97 -14.92
N SER A 74 -0.36 -9.89 -14.31
CA SER A 74 -1.47 -9.56 -13.41
C SER A 74 -1.08 -8.60 -12.28
N GLY A 75 0.12 -8.78 -11.69
CA GLY A 75 0.61 -7.89 -10.64
C GLY A 75 0.77 -6.44 -11.07
N GLU A 76 1.32 -6.19 -12.27
CA GLU A 76 1.47 -4.82 -12.80
C GLU A 76 0.12 -4.22 -13.18
N LYS A 77 -0.79 -5.01 -13.75
CA LYS A 77 -2.17 -4.58 -14.03
C LYS A 77 -2.96 -4.26 -12.75
N PHE A 78 -2.71 -4.99 -11.67
CA PHE A 78 -3.35 -4.73 -10.39
C PHE A 78 -2.82 -3.44 -9.75
N LYS A 79 -1.52 -3.12 -9.91
CA LYS A 79 -0.99 -1.80 -9.57
C LYS A 79 -1.62 -0.69 -10.42
N GLU A 80 -1.79 -0.91 -11.74
CA GLU A 80 -2.48 0.04 -12.63
C GLU A 80 -3.91 0.29 -12.13
N LEU A 81 -4.63 -0.77 -11.73
CA LEU A 81 -5.98 -0.66 -11.18
C LEU A 81 -5.99 0.20 -9.91
N LYS A 82 -5.07 -0.05 -8.97
CA LYS A 82 -4.93 0.75 -7.73
C LYS A 82 -4.66 2.23 -8.04
N PHE A 83 -3.71 2.55 -8.92
CA PHE A 83 -3.44 3.95 -9.31
C PHE A 83 -4.58 4.59 -10.11
N THR A 84 -5.35 3.80 -10.86
CA THR A 84 -6.54 4.31 -11.56
C THR A 84 -7.61 4.72 -10.55
N TYR A 85 -7.82 3.96 -9.48
CA TYR A 85 -8.71 4.38 -8.38
C TYR A 85 -8.24 5.66 -7.69
N ASP A 86 -6.94 5.77 -7.39
CA ASP A 86 -6.39 6.99 -6.78
C ASP A 86 -6.62 8.23 -7.66
N TYR A 87 -6.40 8.08 -8.97
CA TYR A 87 -6.64 9.13 -9.94
C TYR A 87 -8.14 9.47 -10.06
N GLN A 88 -9.02 8.46 -10.16
CA GLN A 88 -10.47 8.63 -10.15
C GLN A 88 -10.93 9.41 -8.92
N LYS A 89 -10.50 8.99 -7.72
CA LYS A 89 -10.89 9.63 -6.47
C LYS A 89 -10.52 11.10 -6.45
N CYS A 90 -9.34 11.45 -6.96
CA CYS A 90 -8.97 12.86 -7.09
C CYS A 90 -9.87 13.61 -8.09
N LEU A 91 -10.16 13.01 -9.24
CA LEU A 91 -11.03 13.59 -10.27
C LEU A 91 -12.47 13.82 -9.79
N GLU A 92 -13.02 12.95 -8.94
CA GLU A 92 -14.36 13.11 -8.37
C GLU A 92 -14.54 14.44 -7.62
N PHE A 93 -13.47 14.95 -7.01
CA PHE A 93 -13.43 16.29 -6.43
C PHE A 93 -13.06 17.35 -7.47
N ALA A 94 -11.99 17.13 -8.25
CA ALA A 94 -11.46 18.13 -9.17
C ALA A 94 -12.44 18.53 -10.28
N ALA A 95 -13.28 17.59 -10.76
CA ALA A 95 -14.29 17.83 -11.79
C ALA A 95 -15.44 18.74 -11.31
N ARG A 96 -15.60 18.94 -9.99
CA ARG A 96 -16.61 19.84 -9.40
C ARG A 96 -16.13 21.29 -9.30
N ILE A 97 -14.82 21.53 -9.46
CA ILE A 97 -14.22 22.87 -9.34
C ILE A 97 -14.54 23.68 -10.60
N GLU A 98 -15.10 24.87 -10.41
CA GLU A 98 -15.37 25.81 -11.50
C GLU A 98 -14.14 26.67 -11.82
N PRO A 99 -13.56 26.58 -13.04
CA PRO A 99 -12.42 27.43 -13.43
C PRO A 99 -12.85 28.86 -13.76
N THR A 100 -12.06 29.86 -13.36
CA THR A 100 -12.32 31.28 -13.65
C THR A 100 -12.07 31.66 -15.11
N GLU A 101 -10.97 31.17 -15.71
CA GLU A 101 -10.51 31.63 -17.02
C GLU A 101 -10.51 30.54 -18.12
N LEU A 102 -10.55 29.26 -17.75
CA LEU A 102 -10.47 28.13 -18.70
C LEU A 102 -11.58 27.10 -18.44
N LYS A 103 -12.82 27.46 -18.80
CA LYS A 103 -14.03 26.67 -18.53
C LYS A 103 -13.97 25.24 -19.11
N GLU A 104 -13.29 25.05 -20.24
CA GLU A 104 -13.07 23.73 -20.85
C GLU A 104 -12.36 22.72 -19.92
N ARG A 105 -11.59 23.19 -18.94
CA ARG A 105 -10.92 22.32 -17.96
C ARG A 105 -11.93 21.47 -17.20
N LYS A 106 -13.11 22.00 -16.91
CA LYS A 106 -14.18 21.24 -16.26
C LYS A 106 -14.62 20.07 -17.14
N THR A 107 -14.88 20.33 -18.43
CA THR A 107 -15.25 19.29 -19.41
C THR A 107 -14.14 18.23 -19.53
N ARG A 108 -12.87 18.62 -19.62
CA ARG A 108 -11.75 17.66 -19.70
C ARG A 108 -11.61 16.80 -18.45
N ARG A 109 -11.78 17.38 -17.25
CA ARG A 109 -11.78 16.63 -15.99
C ARG A 109 -12.93 15.62 -15.92
N THR A 110 -14.14 16.03 -16.32
CA THR A 110 -15.29 15.12 -16.39
C THR A 110 -15.06 14.00 -17.40
N SER A 111 -14.46 14.31 -18.56
CA SER A 111 -14.10 13.29 -19.54
C SER A 111 -13.08 12.29 -18.98
N ALA A 112 -12.01 12.77 -18.34
CA ALA A 112 -11.00 11.91 -17.71
C ALA A 112 -11.61 11.04 -16.60
N LEU A 113 -12.57 11.58 -15.84
CA LEU A 113 -13.30 10.82 -14.81
C LEU A 113 -14.10 9.68 -15.43
N ILE A 114 -14.84 9.93 -16.52
CA ILE A 114 -15.56 8.87 -17.24
C ILE A 114 -14.58 7.79 -17.74
N LYS A 115 -13.42 8.20 -18.28
CA LYS A 115 -12.39 7.26 -18.74
C LYS A 115 -11.73 6.46 -17.62
N SER A 116 -11.61 7.01 -16.41
CA SER A 116 -11.11 6.22 -15.28
C SER A 116 -12.08 5.10 -14.90
N TYR A 117 -13.40 5.35 -14.93
CA TYR A 117 -14.40 4.30 -14.73
C TYR A 117 -14.30 3.19 -15.80
N GLU A 118 -14.14 3.56 -17.08
CA GLU A 118 -13.94 2.59 -18.17
C GLU A 118 -12.67 1.75 -17.95
N SER A 119 -11.57 2.40 -17.55
CA SER A 119 -10.29 1.72 -17.27
C SER A 119 -10.39 0.73 -16.12
N ILE A 120 -11.04 1.12 -15.01
CA ILE A 120 -11.28 0.22 -13.88
C ILE A 120 -12.10 -1.00 -14.30
N ARG A 121 -13.14 -0.81 -15.11
CA ARG A 121 -13.94 -1.93 -15.62
C ARG A 121 -13.10 -2.88 -16.47
N ARG A 122 -12.35 -2.35 -17.44
CA ARG A 122 -11.44 -3.14 -18.29
C ARG A 122 -10.43 -3.93 -17.45
N LEU A 123 -9.73 -3.26 -16.54
CA LEU A 123 -8.71 -3.91 -15.69
C LEU A 123 -9.32 -4.98 -14.79
N SER A 124 -10.54 -4.74 -14.26
CA SER A 124 -11.25 -5.74 -13.46
C SER A 124 -11.61 -6.99 -14.29
N GLU A 125 -12.03 -6.81 -15.55
CA GLU A 125 -12.29 -7.91 -16.49
C GLU A 125 -11.00 -8.69 -16.81
N GLU A 126 -9.89 -7.99 -17.06
CA GLU A 126 -8.58 -8.60 -17.31
C GLU A 126 -8.03 -9.40 -16.11
N LEU A 127 -8.34 -8.96 -14.90
CA LEU A 127 -7.89 -9.59 -13.64
C LEU A 127 -8.85 -10.67 -13.12
N ALA A 128 -9.99 -10.89 -13.79
CA ALA A 128 -11.06 -11.78 -13.33
C ALA A 128 -10.64 -13.25 -13.14
N LYS A 129 -9.56 -13.68 -13.80
CA LYS A 129 -9.03 -15.05 -13.72
C LYS A 129 -7.65 -15.14 -13.08
N SER A 130 -7.17 -14.08 -12.43
CA SER A 130 -5.87 -14.12 -11.74
C SER A 130 -5.90 -15.11 -10.58
N ASP A 131 -4.82 -15.89 -10.45
CA ASP A 131 -4.59 -16.80 -9.32
C ASP A 131 -3.76 -16.15 -8.19
N ASP A 132 -3.37 -14.88 -8.37
CA ASP A 132 -2.67 -14.11 -7.36
C ASP A 132 -3.55 -13.87 -6.11
N PRO A 133 -3.07 -14.19 -4.89
CA PRO A 133 -3.87 -14.10 -3.68
C PRO A 133 -4.39 -12.69 -3.35
N GLU A 134 -3.62 -11.63 -3.61
CA GLU A 134 -4.07 -10.26 -3.37
C GLU A 134 -5.17 -9.86 -4.35
N ILE A 135 -5.04 -10.29 -5.61
CA ILE A 135 -6.05 -10.01 -6.64
C ILE A 135 -7.34 -10.80 -6.36
N ILE A 136 -7.21 -12.06 -5.92
CA ILE A 136 -8.33 -12.87 -5.46
C ILE A 136 -9.04 -12.18 -4.28
N TYR A 137 -8.28 -11.75 -3.27
CA TYR A 137 -8.84 -11.03 -2.13
C TYR A 137 -9.54 -9.73 -2.57
N TYR A 138 -8.90 -8.94 -3.43
CA TYR A 138 -9.52 -7.73 -3.99
C TYR A 138 -10.84 -8.04 -4.69
N ARG A 139 -10.89 -9.02 -5.59
CA ARG A 139 -12.13 -9.41 -6.27
C ARG A 139 -13.23 -9.81 -5.29
N TRP A 140 -12.88 -10.59 -4.26
CA TRP A 140 -13.82 -10.94 -3.21
C TRP A 140 -14.34 -9.69 -2.46
N SER A 141 -13.47 -8.73 -2.14
CA SER A 141 -13.87 -7.45 -1.51
C SER A 141 -14.85 -6.64 -2.35
N GLN A 142 -14.85 -6.84 -3.68
CA GLN A 142 -15.81 -6.24 -4.62
C GLN A 142 -17.11 -7.05 -4.79
N GLY A 143 -17.29 -8.14 -4.04
CA GLY A 143 -18.50 -8.98 -4.06
C GLY A 143 -18.40 -10.24 -4.91
N ASP A 144 -17.23 -10.56 -5.47
CA ASP A 144 -17.05 -11.78 -6.26
C ASP A 144 -17.06 -13.04 -5.38
N LYS A 145 -18.21 -13.74 -5.36
CA LYS A 145 -18.39 -15.00 -4.62
C LYS A 145 -17.51 -16.14 -5.15
N GLY A 146 -17.10 -16.10 -6.41
CA GLY A 146 -16.16 -17.04 -6.99
C GLY A 146 -14.75 -16.84 -6.44
N ALA A 147 -14.32 -15.58 -6.33
CA ALA A 147 -13.07 -15.20 -5.71
C ALA A 147 -13.02 -15.58 -4.22
N LEU A 148 -14.12 -15.44 -3.48
CA LEU A 148 -14.20 -15.96 -2.10
C LEU A 148 -13.88 -17.46 -2.04
N ARG A 149 -14.49 -18.27 -2.92
CA ARG A 149 -14.19 -19.71 -2.96
C ARG A 149 -12.74 -19.99 -3.36
N GLN A 150 -12.14 -19.18 -4.23
CA GLN A 150 -10.71 -19.28 -4.57
C GLN A 150 -9.85 -18.96 -3.35
N PHE A 151 -10.14 -17.86 -2.65
CA PHE A 151 -9.40 -17.39 -1.48
C PHE A 151 -9.38 -18.44 -0.36
N LEU A 152 -10.54 -19.00 -0.01
CA LEU A 152 -10.64 -20.00 1.06
C LEU A 152 -9.92 -21.32 0.73
N ARG A 153 -9.71 -21.65 -0.55
CA ARG A 153 -8.90 -22.83 -0.92
C ARG A 153 -7.41 -22.63 -0.68
N LEU A 154 -6.96 -21.39 -0.53
CA LEU A 154 -5.57 -21.05 -0.22
C LEU A 154 -5.29 -21.06 1.29
N GLU A 155 -6.31 -21.25 2.12
CA GLU A 155 -6.15 -21.32 3.57
C GLU A 155 -5.14 -22.41 3.97
N GLY A 156 -4.22 -22.06 4.87
CA GLY A 156 -3.13 -22.94 5.32
C GLY A 156 -1.97 -23.06 4.33
N SER A 157 -2.03 -22.40 3.17
CA SER A 157 -0.91 -22.34 2.23
C SER A 157 0.01 -21.15 2.52
N PRO A 158 1.30 -21.22 2.14
CA PRO A 158 2.22 -20.08 2.22
C PRO A 158 1.76 -18.84 1.45
N ALA A 159 0.82 -18.98 0.51
CA ALA A 159 0.34 -17.89 -0.32
C ALA A 159 -0.49 -16.86 0.45
N LEU A 160 -1.00 -17.21 1.65
CA LEU A 160 -1.73 -16.29 2.53
C LEU A 160 -0.88 -15.78 3.71
N GLU A 161 0.42 -16.07 3.74
CA GLU A 161 1.34 -15.67 4.82
C GLU A 161 1.77 -14.20 4.68
N THR A 162 0.79 -13.30 4.61
CA THR A 162 0.99 -11.85 4.75
C THR A 162 0.02 -11.30 5.78
N PRO A 163 0.38 -10.21 6.51
CA PRO A 163 -0.53 -9.60 7.48
C PRO A 163 -1.90 -9.24 6.89
N GLU A 164 -1.91 -8.71 5.66
CA GLU A 164 -3.09 -8.31 4.92
C GLU A 164 -4.03 -9.49 4.64
N LEU A 165 -3.50 -10.61 4.18
CA LEU A 165 -4.29 -11.76 3.77
C LEU A 165 -4.77 -12.57 4.98
N GLN A 166 -3.99 -12.61 6.07
CA GLN A 166 -4.45 -13.17 7.34
C GLN A 166 -5.58 -12.34 7.96
N LEU A 167 -5.49 -11.00 7.91
CA LEU A 167 -6.60 -10.12 8.32
C LEU A 167 -7.84 -10.31 7.44
N ALA A 168 -7.67 -10.49 6.13
CA ALA A 168 -8.77 -10.81 5.22
C ALA A 168 -9.46 -12.13 5.60
N LEU A 169 -8.68 -13.17 5.88
CA LEU A 169 -9.19 -14.47 6.31
C LEU A 169 -9.89 -14.36 7.68
N ALA A 170 -9.33 -13.61 8.62
CA ALA A 170 -9.98 -13.32 9.90
C ALA A 170 -11.35 -12.66 9.70
N THR A 171 -11.46 -11.68 8.81
CA THR A 171 -12.72 -10.98 8.50
C THR A 171 -13.81 -11.94 8.02
N TYR A 172 -13.46 -13.00 7.28
CA TYR A 172 -14.43 -14.03 6.88
C TYR A 172 -14.97 -14.83 8.08
N TYR A 173 -14.12 -15.10 9.07
CA TYR A 173 -14.44 -15.94 10.21
C TYR A 173 -15.06 -15.20 11.41
N THR A 174 -14.99 -13.86 11.46
CA THR A 174 -15.42 -13.06 12.63
C THR A 174 -16.79 -13.46 13.19
N GLU A 175 -17.78 -13.70 12.32
CA GLU A 175 -19.15 -14.08 12.71
C GLU A 175 -19.39 -15.60 12.78
N LYS A 176 -18.41 -16.41 12.36
CA LYS A 176 -18.54 -17.88 12.24
C LYS A 176 -17.79 -18.61 13.34
N ASP A 177 -16.60 -18.14 13.65
CA ASP A 177 -15.66 -18.76 14.56
C ASP A 177 -14.75 -17.69 15.17
N LYS A 178 -15.10 -17.25 16.39
CA LYS A 178 -14.39 -16.19 17.10
C LYS A 178 -12.99 -16.62 17.53
N GLU A 179 -12.81 -17.89 17.88
CA GLU A 179 -11.53 -18.43 18.34
C GLU A 179 -10.54 -18.48 17.19
N LYS A 180 -10.97 -19.02 16.04
CA LYS A 180 -10.19 -19.00 14.80
C LYS A 180 -9.86 -17.58 14.36
N THR A 181 -10.83 -16.66 14.45
CA THR A 181 -10.59 -15.24 14.14
C THR A 181 -9.49 -14.65 15.01
N ILE A 182 -9.51 -14.89 16.33
CA ILE A 182 -8.46 -14.43 17.23
C ILE A 182 -7.09 -15.04 16.85
N GLN A 183 -7.04 -16.32 16.49
CA GLN A 183 -5.81 -16.97 16.05
C GLN A 183 -5.24 -16.34 14.77
N LEU A 184 -6.09 -16.14 13.75
CA LEU A 184 -5.70 -15.50 12.49
C LEU A 184 -5.22 -14.06 12.70
N LEU A 185 -5.90 -13.28 13.55
CA LEU A 185 -5.47 -11.92 13.88
C LEU A 185 -4.13 -11.89 14.63
N LYS A 186 -3.92 -12.80 15.58
CA LYS A 186 -2.62 -12.94 16.27
C LYS A 186 -1.53 -13.36 15.28
N HIS A 187 -1.82 -14.29 14.38
CA HIS A 187 -0.87 -14.74 13.38
C HIS A 187 -0.52 -13.64 12.37
N ALA A 188 -1.50 -12.83 11.94
CA ALA A 188 -1.27 -11.62 11.14
C ALA A 188 -0.25 -10.68 11.82
N LEU A 189 -0.31 -10.54 13.16
CA LEU A 189 0.65 -9.73 13.92
C LEU A 189 2.06 -10.34 13.95
N GLU A 190 2.20 -11.67 13.86
CA GLU A 190 3.50 -12.35 13.81
C GLU A 190 4.23 -12.15 12.48
N LEU A 191 3.47 -11.84 11.42
CA LEU A 191 3.99 -11.65 10.06
C LEU A 191 4.49 -10.22 9.78
N TYR A 192 4.28 -9.28 10.72
CA TYR A 192 4.81 -7.93 10.56
C TYR A 192 6.32 -7.88 10.80
N GLU A 193 7.03 -7.19 9.91
CA GLU A 193 8.45 -6.93 10.01
C GLU A 193 8.74 -5.55 10.64
N ARG A 194 9.99 -5.35 11.05
CA ARG A 194 10.45 -4.07 11.62
C ARG A 194 10.13 -2.91 10.67
N GLY A 195 9.52 -1.87 11.22
CA GLY A 195 9.24 -0.62 10.50
C GLY A 195 7.99 -0.67 9.62
N GLN A 196 7.31 -1.81 9.52
CA GLN A 196 6.01 -1.88 8.89
C GLN A 196 4.94 -1.24 9.79
N SER A 197 3.98 -0.55 9.17
CA SER A 197 2.86 0.06 9.88
C SER A 197 1.80 -1.01 10.16
N ILE A 198 1.56 -1.28 11.45
CA ILE A 198 0.56 -2.25 11.88
C ILE A 198 -0.83 -1.68 11.64
N LYS A 199 -1.69 -2.46 11.00
CA LYS A 199 -3.08 -2.11 10.76
C LYS A 199 -3.86 -2.01 12.08
N PRO A 200 -4.37 -0.83 12.46
CA PRO A 200 -5.11 -0.65 13.72
C PRO A 200 -6.32 -1.58 13.85
N GLU A 201 -6.92 -1.96 12.72
CA GLU A 201 -8.07 -2.86 12.65
C GLU A 201 -7.79 -4.22 13.28
N ILE A 202 -6.55 -4.72 13.21
CA ILE A 202 -6.17 -6.00 13.82
C ILE A 202 -6.28 -5.91 15.34
N ILE A 203 -5.69 -4.85 15.92
CA ILE A 203 -5.68 -4.62 17.37
C ILE A 203 -7.09 -4.32 17.89
N GLN A 204 -7.84 -3.49 17.17
CA GLN A 204 -9.23 -3.18 17.51
C GLN A 204 -10.12 -4.42 17.47
N SER A 205 -9.96 -5.28 16.46
CA SER A 205 -10.70 -6.54 16.36
C SER A 205 -10.37 -7.49 17.51
N LEU A 206 -9.09 -7.59 17.90
CA LEU A 206 -8.66 -8.39 19.06
C LEU A 206 -9.25 -7.87 20.37
N ALA A 207 -9.29 -6.55 20.58
CA ALA A 207 -9.91 -5.93 21.75
C ALA A 207 -11.43 -6.20 21.79
N THR A 208 -12.13 -5.97 20.68
CA THR A 208 -13.58 -6.20 20.57
C THR A 208 -13.94 -7.68 20.76
N LEU A 209 -13.22 -8.60 20.11
CA LEU A 209 -13.46 -10.04 20.26
C LEU A 209 -13.18 -10.49 21.69
N SER A 210 -12.14 -9.98 22.34
CA SER A 210 -11.86 -10.27 23.75
C SER A 210 -12.97 -9.77 24.68
N HIS A 211 -13.53 -8.58 24.41
CA HIS A 211 -14.69 -8.07 25.13
C HIS A 211 -15.91 -8.97 24.94
N GLN A 212 -16.22 -9.34 23.70
CA GLN A 212 -17.36 -10.20 23.37
C GLN A 212 -17.24 -11.62 23.95
N THR A 213 -16.02 -12.16 24.06
CA THR A 213 -15.77 -13.47 24.69
C THR A 213 -15.61 -13.37 26.21
N LYS A 214 -15.92 -12.20 26.81
CA LYS A 214 -15.85 -11.92 28.25
C LYS A 214 -14.45 -12.05 28.86
N SER A 215 -13.40 -11.97 28.04
CA SER A 215 -12.02 -11.94 28.49
C SER A 215 -11.60 -10.50 28.85
N ILE A 216 -11.98 -10.05 30.05
CA ILE A 216 -11.75 -8.67 30.54
C ILE A 216 -10.26 -8.29 30.45
N ALA A 217 -9.37 -9.16 30.92
CA ALA A 217 -7.93 -8.92 30.92
C ALA A 217 -7.37 -8.73 29.50
N ASN A 218 -7.81 -9.54 28.53
CA ASN A 218 -7.36 -9.42 27.14
C ASN A 218 -7.99 -8.21 26.44
N ALA A 219 -9.26 -7.90 26.72
CA ALA A 219 -9.91 -6.71 26.19
C ALA A 219 -9.18 -5.44 26.65
N TYR A 220 -8.80 -5.37 27.93
CA TYR A 220 -7.96 -4.30 28.45
C TYR A 220 -6.58 -4.29 27.79
N LEU A 221 -5.88 -5.44 27.76
CA LEU A 221 -4.53 -5.57 27.20
C LEU A 221 -4.45 -5.08 25.74
N TRP A 222 -5.33 -5.55 24.86
CA TRP A 222 -5.36 -5.13 23.46
C TRP A 222 -5.73 -3.66 23.30
N SER A 223 -6.64 -3.14 24.13
CA SER A 223 -6.98 -1.70 24.15
C SER A 223 -5.76 -0.84 24.55
N ARG A 224 -4.97 -1.31 25.52
CA ARG A 224 -3.72 -0.66 25.93
C ARG A 224 -2.65 -0.74 24.85
N ILE A 225 -2.47 -1.89 24.20
CA ILE A 225 -1.57 -2.06 23.06
C ILE A 225 -1.92 -1.06 21.95
N GLY A 226 -3.21 -0.93 21.60
CA GLY A 226 -3.67 0.05 20.62
C GLY A 226 -3.30 1.48 20.99
N THR A 227 -3.46 1.84 22.28
CA THR A 227 -3.06 3.18 22.78
C THR A 227 -1.56 3.41 22.64
N GLU A 228 -0.73 2.43 23.02
CA GLU A 228 0.74 2.52 22.90
C GLU A 228 1.21 2.63 21.45
N LEU A 229 0.47 2.02 20.49
CA LEU A 229 0.73 2.12 19.05
C LEU A 229 0.12 3.39 18.41
N GLY A 230 -0.50 4.27 19.19
CA GLY A 230 -1.10 5.52 18.71
C GLY A 230 -2.46 5.36 18.02
N ALA A 231 -3.09 4.18 18.08
CA ALA A 231 -4.44 3.96 17.58
C ALA A 231 -5.48 4.44 18.59
N SER A 232 -6.19 5.53 18.28
CA SER A 232 -7.35 6.09 18.99
C SER A 232 -7.30 6.03 20.53
N VAL A 233 -7.00 7.17 21.15
CA VAL A 233 -6.84 7.29 22.61
C VAL A 233 -8.20 7.25 23.32
N VAL A 234 -8.71 6.04 23.62
CA VAL A 234 -9.64 5.89 24.74
C VAL A 234 -8.84 6.23 26.00
N SER A 235 -9.27 7.23 26.77
CA SER A 235 -8.53 7.66 27.96
C SER A 235 -8.37 6.49 28.94
N GLN A 236 -7.28 6.50 29.71
CA GLN A 236 -6.99 5.41 30.64
C GLN A 236 -8.10 5.23 31.67
N GLU A 237 -8.71 6.34 32.11
CA GLU A 237 -9.84 6.35 33.05
C GLU A 237 -11.06 5.63 32.46
N LYS A 238 -11.35 5.86 31.17
CA LYS A 238 -12.43 5.16 30.47
C LYS A 238 -12.15 3.66 30.34
N LEU A 239 -10.92 3.27 30.03
CA LEU A 239 -10.54 1.85 29.98
C LEU A 239 -10.67 1.19 31.35
N ILE A 240 -10.24 1.85 32.42
CA ILE A 240 -10.38 1.36 33.80
C ILE A 240 -11.86 1.18 34.16
N SER A 241 -12.71 2.13 33.78
CA SER A 241 -14.15 2.05 34.01
C SER A 241 -14.82 0.91 33.22
N PHE A 242 -14.39 0.64 31.99
CA PHE A 242 -14.95 -0.45 31.17
C PHE A 242 -14.46 -1.84 31.60
N TYR A 243 -13.28 -1.92 32.20
CA TYR A 243 -12.62 -3.18 32.55
C TYR A 243 -12.17 -3.15 34.03
N PRO A 244 -13.12 -3.20 34.99
CA PRO A 244 -12.78 -3.17 36.40
C PRO A 244 -11.94 -4.39 36.80
N MET A 245 -10.79 -4.14 37.44
CA MET A 245 -9.87 -5.15 37.93
C MET A 245 -8.97 -4.57 39.04
N PRO A 246 -8.33 -5.41 39.88
CA PRO A 246 -7.35 -4.97 40.85
C PRO A 246 -6.22 -4.13 40.23
N GLU A 247 -5.76 -3.11 40.95
CA GLU A 247 -4.68 -2.22 40.50
C GLU A 247 -3.41 -3.00 40.12
N GLU A 248 -3.00 -3.98 40.93
CA GLU A 248 -1.83 -4.81 40.65
C GLU A 248 -1.95 -5.55 39.31
N GLN A 249 -3.10 -6.18 39.06
CA GLN A 249 -3.36 -6.87 37.79
C GLN A 249 -3.30 -5.90 36.61
N ARG A 250 -3.89 -4.71 36.77
CA ARG A 250 -3.84 -3.66 35.74
C ARG A 250 -2.41 -3.23 35.43
N GLN A 251 -1.59 -2.98 36.45
CA GLN A 251 -0.19 -2.57 36.27
C GLN A 251 0.63 -3.65 35.55
N GLN A 252 0.39 -4.92 35.87
CA GLN A 252 1.01 -6.04 35.14
C GLN A 252 0.61 -6.04 33.66
N LEU A 253 -0.66 -5.79 33.35
CA LEU A 253 -1.15 -5.69 31.97
C LEU A 253 -0.60 -4.47 31.24
N ASP A 254 -0.42 -3.32 31.89
CA ASP A 254 0.20 -2.13 31.30
C ASP A 254 1.68 -2.38 30.94
N ILE A 255 2.43 -3.06 31.83
CA ILE A 255 3.81 -3.48 31.54
C ILE A 255 3.84 -4.48 30.38
N LYS A 256 2.92 -5.46 30.38
CA LYS A 256 2.78 -6.45 29.30
C LYS A 256 2.45 -5.77 27.97
N ALA A 257 1.53 -4.80 27.95
CA ALA A 257 1.15 -4.02 26.78
C ALA A 257 2.36 -3.29 26.17
N LYS A 258 3.10 -2.54 27.00
CA LYS A 258 4.31 -1.82 26.56
C LYS A 258 5.37 -2.76 25.96
N LYS A 259 5.56 -3.93 26.57
CA LYS A 259 6.50 -4.95 26.05
C LYS A 259 6.05 -5.51 24.69
N ILE A 260 4.75 -5.78 24.54
CA ILE A 260 4.17 -6.28 23.30
C ILE A 260 4.25 -5.22 22.20
N SER A 261 3.85 -3.98 22.46
CA SER A 261 3.93 -2.89 21.48
C SER A 261 5.35 -2.68 20.96
N LYS A 262 6.36 -2.70 21.83
CA LYS A 262 7.77 -2.64 21.42
C LYS A 262 8.22 -3.84 20.59
N SER A 263 7.64 -5.01 20.82
CA SER A 263 7.99 -6.24 20.07
C SER A 263 7.33 -6.22 18.69
N LEU A 264 6.09 -5.73 18.62
CA LEU A 264 5.35 -5.45 17.40
C LEU A 264 6.10 -4.45 16.50
N GLU A 265 6.51 -3.28 17.03
CA GLU A 265 7.31 -2.30 16.28
C GLU A 265 8.63 -2.86 15.73
N LYS A 266 9.20 -3.85 16.43
CA LYS A 266 10.47 -4.50 16.08
C LYS A 266 10.31 -5.69 15.15
N GLY A 267 9.08 -6.13 14.84
CA GLY A 267 8.79 -7.34 14.06
C GLY A 267 9.14 -8.64 14.77
N ASN A 268 9.11 -8.65 16.11
CA ASN A 268 9.48 -9.80 16.95
C ASN A 268 8.29 -10.27 17.81
N PHE A 269 7.06 -9.92 17.43
CA PHE A 269 5.88 -10.36 18.15
C PHE A 269 5.67 -11.87 17.99
N SER A 270 5.20 -12.51 19.06
CA SER A 270 4.69 -13.88 19.00
C SER A 270 3.36 -13.95 19.76
N ALA A 271 2.42 -14.73 19.22
CA ALA A 271 1.13 -15.02 19.85
C ALA A 271 1.28 -15.60 21.27
N ARG A 272 2.41 -16.24 21.58
CA ARG A 272 2.72 -16.74 22.93
C ARG A 272 2.90 -15.63 23.96
N MET A 273 3.19 -14.40 23.53
CA MET A 273 3.34 -13.25 24.43
C MET A 273 2.02 -12.78 25.03
N VAL A 274 0.88 -13.14 24.43
CA VAL A 274 -0.48 -12.72 24.82
C VAL A 274 -1.34 -13.87 25.32
N ASN A 275 -0.81 -15.10 25.29
CA ASN A 275 -1.41 -16.23 25.96
C ASN A 275 -1.09 -16.23 27.46
#